data_AF-W7VVX7-F1
#
_entry.id   AF-W7VVX7-F1
#
_cell.length_a   1.000
_cell.length_b   1.000
_cell.length_c   1.000
_cell.angle_alpha   90.00
_cell.angle_beta   90.00
_cell.angle_gamma   90.00
#
_symmetry.space_group_name_H-M   'P 1'
#
loop_
_entity.id
_entity.type
_entity.pdbx_description
1 polymer ?
#
loop_
_entity_poly.entity_id
_entity_poly.type
_entity_poly.pdbx_seq_one_letter_code
_entity_poly.pdbx_strand_id
1 'polypeptide(L)'
;MTDPRTVEGSKARAAKRGAPDRALIDAARTAGDSLGSPEVVERLVQGFCHRIVEIYKWRRNGDVDADEMTRQIHGECERVGSIFMGGESPYAAMPGWNTPRGVGMAITVLLRGEAVRAAESPAAALFRWLAAQLMDATW
;
A
#
# COMPACT_ATOMS: atom_id res chain seq x y z
N MET A 1 25.58 24.27 -39.48
CA MET A 1 24.13 24.10 -39.22
C MET A 1 23.89 22.61 -39.15
N THR A 2 23.88 22.05 -37.94
CA THR A 2 23.96 20.59 -37.73
C THR A 2 22.57 20.05 -37.41
N ASP A 3 22.15 19.04 -38.16
CA ASP A 3 20.83 18.39 -38.18
C ASP A 3 20.39 17.89 -36.78
N PRO A 4 19.15 18.17 -36.32
CA PRO A 4 18.66 17.75 -35.00
C PRO A 4 18.34 16.25 -34.86
N ARG A 5 18.58 15.40 -35.86
CA ARG A 5 18.15 13.98 -35.85
C ARG A 5 19.20 12.91 -35.49
N THR A 6 20.38 13.27 -34.98
CA THR A 6 21.47 12.28 -34.76
C THR A 6 21.90 12.02 -33.31
N VAL A 7 21.11 12.40 -32.30
CA VAL A 7 21.46 12.13 -30.88
C VAL A 7 20.47 11.19 -30.20
N GLU A 8 20.15 10.08 -30.86
CA GLU A 8 19.46 8.93 -30.26
C GLU A 8 20.49 7.94 -29.70
N GLY A 9 21.28 8.40 -28.71
CA GLY A 9 22.36 7.56 -28.16
C GLY A 9 23.28 8.24 -27.15
N SER A 10 22.88 9.38 -26.58
CA SER A 10 23.72 10.07 -25.60
C SER A 10 23.56 9.49 -24.19
N LYS A 11 24.70 9.15 -23.57
CA LYS A 11 24.87 8.75 -22.15
C LYS A 11 24.13 9.68 -21.15
N ALA A 12 23.71 10.88 -21.57
CA ALA A 12 22.93 11.82 -20.79
C ALA A 12 21.52 11.31 -20.39
N ARG A 13 20.86 10.43 -21.17
CA ARG A 13 19.56 9.83 -20.74
C ARG A 13 19.72 8.63 -19.81
N ALA A 14 20.83 7.89 -19.88
CA ALA A 14 21.13 6.82 -18.94
C ALA A 14 21.39 7.38 -17.53
N ALA A 15 22.07 8.53 -17.44
CA ALA A 15 22.26 9.26 -16.18
C ALA A 15 20.94 9.80 -15.59
N LYS A 16 19.89 10.00 -16.42
CA LYS A 16 18.57 10.47 -15.99
C LYS A 16 17.64 9.34 -15.51
N ARG A 17 18.06 8.08 -15.59
CA ARG A 17 17.28 6.89 -15.17
C ARG A 17 17.79 6.22 -13.88
N GLY A 18 18.74 6.81 -13.17
CA GLY A 18 19.47 6.09 -12.12
C GLY A 18 19.92 6.90 -10.91
N ALA A 19 19.25 7.99 -10.55
CA ALA A 19 19.46 8.64 -9.26
C ALA A 19 18.11 8.82 -8.54
N PRO A 20 17.90 8.23 -7.35
CA PRO A 20 16.73 8.55 -6.55
C PRO A 20 16.72 10.07 -6.30
N ASP A 21 15.57 10.68 -6.56
CA ASP A 21 15.39 12.13 -6.50
C ASP A 21 15.80 12.63 -5.10
N ARG A 22 16.75 13.55 -5.07
CA ARG A 22 17.39 14.01 -3.85
C ARG A 22 16.39 14.76 -2.96
N ALA A 23 15.40 15.42 -3.56
CA ALA A 23 14.29 16.04 -2.85
C ALA A 23 13.41 14.99 -2.14
N LEU A 24 13.36 13.79 -2.69
CA LEU A 24 12.62 12.66 -2.16
C LEU A 24 13.33 11.99 -0.98
N ILE A 25 14.63 11.81 -1.11
CA ILE A 25 15.48 11.33 -0.02
C ILE A 25 15.52 12.38 1.11
N ASP A 26 15.56 13.66 0.77
CA ASP A 26 15.56 14.76 1.73
C ASP A 26 14.20 14.90 2.42
N ALA A 27 13.07 14.69 1.72
CA ALA A 27 11.73 14.61 2.31
C ALA A 27 11.55 13.38 3.22
N ALA A 28 12.10 12.22 2.84
CA ALA A 28 12.14 11.04 3.70
C ALA A 28 13.02 11.24 4.94
N ARG A 29 14.03 12.11 4.85
CA ARG A 29 14.95 12.46 5.95
C ARG A 29 14.36 13.48 6.92
N THR A 30 13.45 14.36 6.47
CA THR A 30 12.79 15.38 7.30
C THR A 30 11.43 14.95 7.88
N ALA A 31 10.78 13.92 7.32
CA ALA A 31 9.46 13.46 7.76
C ALA A 31 9.44 12.53 8.98
N GLY A 32 10.59 12.07 9.47
CA GLY A 32 10.69 11.21 10.66
C GLY A 32 10.24 9.76 10.47
N ASP A 33 9.26 9.47 9.62
CA ASP A 33 8.82 8.12 9.25
C ASP A 33 8.22 8.12 7.83
N SER A 34 8.65 7.19 6.98
CA SER A 34 8.24 7.07 5.57
C SER A 34 7.52 5.74 5.34
N LEU A 35 6.54 5.69 4.44
CA LEU A 35 5.94 4.42 3.95
C LEU A 35 6.94 3.55 3.17
N GLY A 36 8.16 4.04 2.98
CA GLY A 36 9.31 3.26 2.52
C GLY A 36 10.12 2.57 3.60
N SER A 37 9.93 2.94 4.88
CA SER A 37 10.59 2.29 6.00
C SER A 37 9.91 0.95 6.28
N PRO A 38 10.66 -0.16 6.30
CA PRO A 38 10.14 -1.46 6.69
C PRO A 38 9.47 -1.43 8.06
N GLU A 39 10.02 -0.68 9.01
CA GLU A 39 9.51 -0.57 10.37
C GLU A 39 8.14 0.14 10.41
N VAL A 40 7.95 1.18 9.61
CA VAL A 40 6.65 1.87 9.47
C VAL A 40 5.61 0.95 8.86
N VAL A 41 5.98 0.24 7.79
CA VAL A 41 5.09 -0.72 7.12
C VAL A 41 4.73 -1.86 8.05
N GLU A 42 5.69 -2.40 8.80
CA GLU A 42 5.49 -3.46 9.78
C GLU A 42 4.49 -3.02 10.87
N ARG A 43 4.70 -1.84 11.48
CA ARG A 43 3.77 -1.31 12.49
C ARG A 43 2.35 -1.16 11.95
N LEU A 44 2.22 -0.66 10.71
CA LEU A 44 0.93 -0.46 10.06
C LEU A 44 0.21 -1.80 9.79
N VAL A 45 0.94 -2.80 9.30
CA VAL A 45 0.41 -4.14 9.05
C VAL A 45 0.05 -4.84 10.37
N GLN A 46 0.91 -4.79 11.39
CA GLN A 46 0.62 -5.37 12.71
C GLN A 46 -0.60 -4.72 13.36
N GLY A 47 -0.71 -3.40 13.31
CA GLY A 47 -1.87 -2.68 13.82
C GLY A 47 -3.17 -3.08 13.11
N PHE A 48 -3.12 -3.25 11.79
CA PHE A 48 -4.24 -3.80 11.02
C PHE A 48 -4.60 -5.23 11.47
N CYS A 49 -3.63 -6.14 11.57
CA CYS A 49 -3.87 -7.51 12.00
C CYS A 49 -4.52 -7.58 13.39
N HIS A 50 -4.01 -6.80 14.36
CA HIS A 50 -4.61 -6.71 15.69
C HIS A 50 -6.05 -6.23 15.63
N ARG A 51 -6.33 -5.21 14.81
CA ARG A 51 -7.67 -4.66 14.65
C ARG A 51 -8.67 -5.69 14.08
N ILE A 52 -8.26 -6.45 13.06
CA ILE A 52 -9.09 -7.53 12.51
C ILE A 52 -9.40 -8.58 13.59
N VAL A 53 -8.39 -9.00 14.36
CA VAL A 53 -8.58 -9.97 15.46
C VAL A 53 -9.52 -9.43 16.55
N GLU A 54 -9.47 -8.14 16.88
CA GLU A 54 -10.41 -7.52 17.82
C GLU A 54 -11.85 -7.58 17.32
N ILE A 55 -12.08 -7.20 16.05
CA ILE A 55 -13.42 -7.24 15.42
C ILE A 55 -13.98 -8.68 15.47
N TYR A 56 -13.12 -9.67 15.24
CA TYR A 56 -13.48 -11.08 15.39
C TYR A 56 -13.87 -11.48 16.81
N LYS A 57 -13.12 -11.01 17.81
CA LYS A 57 -13.45 -11.25 19.22
C LYS A 57 -14.81 -10.66 19.58
N TRP A 58 -15.10 -9.44 19.12
CA TRP A 58 -16.41 -8.81 19.31
C TRP A 58 -17.54 -9.66 18.72
N ARG A 59 -17.36 -10.19 17.50
CA ARG A 59 -18.35 -11.09 16.89
C ARG A 59 -18.55 -12.38 17.70
N ARG A 60 -17.46 -12.95 18.22
CA ARG A 60 -17.50 -14.17 19.04
C ARG A 60 -18.20 -13.94 20.39
N ASN A 61 -18.01 -12.77 20.97
CA ASN A 61 -18.64 -12.37 22.23
C ASN A 61 -20.11 -11.95 22.07
N GLY A 62 -20.57 -11.73 20.83
CA GLY A 62 -21.92 -11.25 20.53
C GLY A 62 -22.08 -9.72 20.59
N ASP A 63 -20.98 -8.98 20.68
CA ASP A 63 -20.98 -7.51 20.72
C ASP A 63 -21.35 -6.89 19.36
N VAL A 64 -21.08 -7.61 18.27
CA VAL A 64 -21.44 -7.22 16.90
C VAL A 64 -22.03 -8.42 16.14
N ASP A 65 -22.96 -8.15 15.23
CA ASP A 65 -23.48 -9.16 14.31
C ASP A 65 -22.55 -9.39 13.10
N ALA A 66 -22.93 -10.31 12.21
CA ALA A 66 -22.10 -10.67 11.05
C ALA A 66 -22.01 -9.54 10.01
N ASP A 67 -23.07 -8.75 9.85
CA ASP A 67 -23.12 -7.66 8.86
C ASP A 67 -22.29 -6.46 9.35
N GLU A 68 -22.39 -6.14 10.64
CA GLU A 68 -21.57 -5.14 11.33
C GLU A 68 -20.08 -5.55 11.32
N MET A 69 -19.76 -6.81 11.63
CA MET A 69 -18.39 -7.33 11.52
C MET A 69 -17.84 -7.12 10.09
N THR A 70 -18.61 -7.48 9.07
CA THR A 70 -18.22 -7.34 7.66
C THR A 70 -17.98 -5.88 7.30
N ARG A 71 -18.89 -4.98 7.70
CA ARG A 71 -18.74 -3.53 7.47
C ARG A 71 -17.51 -2.96 8.16
N GLN A 72 -17.23 -3.35 9.40
CA GLN A 72 -16.05 -2.87 10.12
C GLN A 72 -14.75 -3.36 9.48
N ILE A 73 -14.66 -4.64 9.09
CA ILE A 73 -13.49 -5.17 8.37
C ILE A 73 -13.27 -4.41 7.06
N HIS A 74 -14.34 -4.16 6.31
CA HIS A 74 -14.28 -3.41 5.06
C HIS A 74 -13.75 -1.98 5.28
N GLY A 75 -14.30 -1.26 6.26
CA GLY A 75 -13.88 0.09 6.61
C GLY A 75 -12.41 0.15 7.05
N GLU A 76 -11.94 -0.84 7.80
CA GLU A 76 -10.51 -0.91 8.19
C GLU A 76 -9.60 -1.16 6.99
N CYS A 77 -10.00 -2.02 6.04
CA CYS A 77 -9.23 -2.25 4.81
C CYS A 77 -9.12 -0.97 3.98
N GLU A 78 -10.19 -0.19 3.89
CA GLU A 78 -10.19 1.09 3.17
C GLU A 78 -9.36 2.15 3.87
N ARG A 79 -9.51 2.30 5.19
CA ARG A 79 -8.76 3.24 6.01
C ARG A 79 -7.26 2.98 5.92
N VAL A 80 -6.82 1.75 6.17
CA VAL A 80 -5.41 1.38 6.12
C VAL A 80 -4.88 1.41 4.68
N GLY A 81 -5.70 0.99 3.70
CA GLY A 81 -5.39 1.14 2.29
C GLY A 81 -5.14 2.60 1.89
N SER A 82 -5.95 3.54 2.38
CA SER A 82 -5.77 4.98 2.14
C SER A 82 -4.47 5.51 2.77
N ILE A 83 -4.16 5.12 4.01
CA ILE A 83 -2.89 5.48 4.67
C ILE A 83 -1.71 4.93 3.86
N PHE A 84 -1.76 3.65 3.47
CA PHE A 84 -0.71 3.01 2.67
C PHE A 84 -0.54 3.66 1.29
N MET A 85 -1.56 4.33 0.78
CA MET A 85 -1.51 5.08 -0.47
C MET A 85 -1.04 6.54 -0.29
N GLY A 86 -0.72 6.95 0.93
CA GLY A 86 -0.32 8.33 1.23
C GLY A 86 -1.50 9.32 1.23
N GLY A 87 -2.74 8.85 1.44
CA GLY A 87 -3.93 9.69 1.59
C GLY A 87 -3.92 10.47 2.90
N GLU A 88 -4.85 10.17 3.81
CA GLU A 88 -4.85 10.72 5.19
C GLU A 88 -3.75 10.06 6.05
N SER A 89 -2.51 10.10 5.55
CA SER A 89 -1.36 9.42 6.15
C SER A 89 -0.53 10.40 6.98
N PRO A 90 -0.15 10.02 8.21
CA PRO A 90 0.87 10.76 8.97
C PRO A 90 2.29 10.51 8.44
N TYR A 91 2.47 9.55 7.53
CA TYR A 91 3.75 9.12 6.99
C TYR A 91 3.97 9.67 5.58
N ALA A 92 5.23 9.99 5.25
CA ALA A 92 5.60 10.41 3.90
C ALA A 92 5.43 9.26 2.90
N ALA A 93 4.68 9.50 1.82
CA ALA A 93 4.55 8.57 0.71
C ALA A 93 5.86 8.50 -0.09
N MET A 94 6.19 7.29 -0.56
CA MET A 94 7.21 7.07 -1.57
C MET A 94 6.63 7.21 -2.98
N PRO A 95 7.11 8.17 -3.78
CA PRO A 95 6.73 8.33 -5.17
C PRO A 95 7.10 7.10 -6.00
N GLY A 96 6.20 6.77 -6.93
CA GLY A 96 6.28 5.55 -7.71
C GLY A 96 5.76 4.32 -6.95
N TRP A 97 6.02 4.22 -5.65
CA TRP A 97 5.62 3.07 -4.82
C TRP A 97 4.16 3.16 -4.34
N ASN A 98 3.80 4.19 -3.56
CA ASN A 98 2.45 4.37 -3.00
C ASN A 98 1.49 4.97 -4.04
N THR A 99 1.43 4.34 -5.21
CA THR A 99 0.57 4.73 -6.34
C THR A 99 -0.24 3.51 -6.78
N PRO A 100 -1.44 3.69 -7.39
CA PRO A 100 -2.24 2.55 -7.83
C PRO A 100 -1.46 1.62 -8.77
N ARG A 101 -0.58 2.21 -9.60
CA ARG A 101 0.33 1.46 -10.46
C ARG A 101 1.40 0.70 -9.68
N GLY A 102 2.09 1.36 -8.75
CA GLY A 102 3.15 0.74 -7.94
C GLY A 102 2.64 -0.43 -7.12
N VAL A 103 1.60 -0.17 -6.32
CA VAL A 103 0.94 -1.19 -5.49
C VAL A 103 0.23 -2.24 -6.35
N GLY A 104 -0.48 -1.83 -7.40
CA GLY A 104 -1.17 -2.74 -8.31
C GLY A 104 -0.26 -3.74 -9.02
N MET A 105 0.98 -3.34 -9.38
CA MET A 105 1.98 -4.27 -9.91
C MET A 105 2.39 -5.31 -8.86
N ALA A 106 2.67 -4.89 -7.63
CA ALA A 106 3.03 -5.81 -6.54
C ALA A 106 1.89 -6.79 -6.25
N ILE A 107 0.66 -6.32 -6.21
CA ILE A 107 -0.52 -7.15 -5.96
C ILE A 107 -0.80 -8.09 -7.13
N THR A 108 -0.61 -7.67 -8.37
CA THR A 108 -0.78 -8.58 -9.53
C THR A 108 0.16 -9.78 -9.44
N VAL A 109 1.40 -9.54 -8.99
CA VAL A 109 2.39 -10.59 -8.76
C VAL A 109 1.98 -11.50 -7.58
N LEU A 110 1.48 -10.93 -6.48
CA LEU A 110 1.17 -11.68 -5.26
C LEU A 110 -0.20 -12.40 -5.29
N LEU A 111 -1.23 -11.77 -5.84
CA LEU A 111 -2.64 -12.21 -5.78
C LEU A 111 -3.17 -12.80 -7.10
N ARG A 112 -2.30 -13.06 -8.08
CA ARG A 112 -2.66 -13.69 -9.37
C ARG A 112 -3.87 -13.05 -10.06
N GLY A 113 -3.90 -11.71 -10.12
CA GLY A 113 -4.69 -10.93 -11.08
C GLY A 113 -6.21 -10.77 -10.85
N GLU A 114 -6.89 -11.66 -10.13
CA GLU A 114 -8.36 -11.59 -9.99
C GLU A 114 -8.84 -10.64 -8.89
N ALA A 115 -8.12 -10.55 -7.76
CA ALA A 115 -8.49 -9.69 -6.63
C ALA A 115 -8.42 -8.18 -6.91
N VAL A 116 -7.65 -7.76 -7.93
CA VAL A 116 -7.38 -6.34 -8.22
C VAL A 116 -8.54 -5.66 -8.95
N ARG A 117 -9.36 -6.41 -9.70
CA ARG A 117 -10.38 -5.83 -10.59
C ARG A 117 -11.65 -5.36 -9.87
N ALA A 118 -11.88 -5.80 -8.64
CA ALA A 118 -13.10 -5.54 -7.87
C ALA A 118 -12.94 -4.48 -6.76
N ALA A 119 -11.71 -4.01 -6.50
CA ALA A 119 -11.45 -3.05 -5.43
C ALA A 119 -11.21 -1.64 -6.00
N GLU A 120 -11.90 -0.64 -5.46
CA GLU A 120 -11.73 0.78 -5.84
C GLU A 120 -10.30 1.29 -5.55
N SER A 121 -9.59 0.65 -4.62
CA SER A 121 -8.17 0.88 -4.32
C SER A 121 -7.40 -0.43 -4.31
N PRO A 122 -6.27 -0.53 -5.05
CA PRO A 122 -5.43 -1.73 -5.01
C PRO A 122 -4.89 -1.98 -3.60
N ALA A 123 -4.53 -0.96 -2.83
CA ALA A 123 -4.09 -1.16 -1.44
C ALA A 123 -5.21 -1.75 -0.57
N ALA A 124 -6.45 -1.28 -0.73
CA ALA A 124 -7.58 -1.88 -0.02
C ALA A 124 -7.78 -3.37 -0.40
N ALA A 125 -7.55 -3.73 -1.67
CA ALA A 125 -7.58 -5.12 -2.12
C ALA A 125 -6.54 -6.00 -1.41
N LEU A 126 -5.32 -5.48 -1.22
CA LEU A 126 -4.27 -6.16 -0.47
C LEU A 126 -4.68 -6.41 0.98
N PHE A 127 -5.22 -5.39 1.66
CA PHE A 127 -5.66 -5.53 3.05
C PHE A 127 -6.88 -6.42 3.19
N ARG A 128 -7.79 -6.46 2.20
CA ARG A 128 -8.90 -7.43 2.17
C ARG A 128 -8.39 -8.86 2.02
N TRP A 129 -7.43 -9.08 1.14
CA TRP A 129 -6.79 -10.40 1.01
C TRP A 129 -6.12 -10.80 2.32
N LEU A 130 -5.35 -9.90 2.94
CA LEU A 130 -4.71 -10.16 4.23
C LEU A 130 -5.73 -10.46 5.32
N ALA A 131 -6.81 -9.68 5.41
CA ALA A 131 -7.91 -9.96 6.33
C ALA A 131 -8.41 -11.38 6.12
N ALA A 132 -8.75 -11.77 4.88
CA ALA A 132 -9.21 -13.12 4.53
C ALA A 132 -8.24 -14.22 4.99
N GLN A 133 -6.93 -14.06 4.77
CA GLN A 133 -5.94 -15.02 5.26
C GLN A 133 -5.93 -15.15 6.78
N LEU A 134 -6.13 -14.04 7.51
CA LEU A 134 -6.23 -14.08 8.97
C LEU A 134 -7.50 -14.79 9.42
N MET A 135 -8.63 -14.60 8.73
CA MET A 135 -9.89 -15.27 9.04
C MET A 135 -9.73 -16.78 8.87
N ASP A 136 -9.10 -17.22 7.78
CA ASP A 136 -8.84 -18.63 7.49
C ASP A 136 -7.85 -19.27 8.47
N ALA A 137 -6.91 -18.49 9.04
CA ALA A 137 -5.93 -18.98 10.01
C ALA A 137 -6.49 -19.09 11.45
N THR A 138 -7.61 -18.45 11.75
CA THR A 138 -8.21 -18.43 13.11
C THR A 138 -9.19 -19.58 13.40
N TRP A 139 -9.21 -20.62 12.56
CA TRP A 139 -10.02 -21.83 12.74
C TRP A 139 -9.24 -22.98 13.38
#